data_AF-A0A1I4V7N9-F1
#
_entry.id   AF-A0A1I4V7N9-F1
#
_cell.length_a   1.000
_cell.length_b   1.000
_cell.length_c   1.000
_cell.angle_alpha   90.00
_cell.angle_beta   90.00
_cell.angle_gamma   90.00
#
_symmetry.space_group_name_H-M   'P 1'
#
loop_
_entity.id
_entity.type
_entity.pdbx_description
1 polymer ?
#
loop_
_entity_poly.entity_id
_entity_poly.type
_entity_poly.pdbx_seq_one_letter_code
_entity_poly.pdbx_strand_id
1 'polypeptide(L)' 'MKAAQNAVGFAGVVLGLIPLVQYLITGGVGLWNLVLGEGTPMRWVFPLGVVVVAGVTLVLLDRRERATT' A
#
# COMPACT_ATOMS: atom_id res chain seq x y z
N MET A 1 4.06 -16.74 10.83
CA MET A 1 3.86 -15.26 10.88
C MET A 1 4.58 -14.55 9.74
N LYS A 2 5.85 -14.89 9.45
CA LYS A 2 6.63 -14.30 8.33
C LYS A 2 5.96 -14.28 6.95
N ALA A 3 5.24 -15.33 6.54
CA ALA A 3 4.54 -15.34 5.25
C ALA A 3 3.46 -14.25 5.15
N ALA A 4 2.74 -13.98 6.25
CA ALA A 4 1.73 -12.93 6.31
C ALA A 4 2.36 -11.53 6.27
N GLN A 5 3.47 -11.31 6.99
CA GLN A 5 4.24 -10.06 6.92
C GLN A 5 4.79 -9.82 5.51
N ASN A 6 5.33 -10.85 4.86
CA ASN A 6 5.84 -10.74 3.49
C ASN A 6 4.71 -10.42 2.49
N ALA A 7 3.55 -11.06 2.61
CA ALA A 7 2.40 -10.78 1.76
C ALA A 7 1.88 -9.35 1.94
N VAL A 8 1.76 -8.88 3.19
CA VAL A 8 1.33 -7.50 3.50
C VAL A 8 2.35 -6.49 3.00
N GLY A 9 3.65 -6.74 3.22
CA GLY A 9 4.72 -5.88 2.72
C GLY A 9 4.72 -5.80 1.19
N PHE A 10 4.59 -6.95 0.51
CA PHE A 10 4.50 -7.00 -0.94
C PHE A 10 3.28 -6.23 -1.46
N ALA A 11 2.10 -6.45 -0.88
CA ALA A 11 0.88 -5.74 -1.26
C ALA A 11 1.01 -4.23 -1.04
N GLY A 12 1.57 -3.80 0.10
CA GLY A 12 1.82 -2.39 0.40
C GLY A 12 2.77 -1.72 -0.59
N VAL A 13 3.80 -2.43 -1.03
CA VAL A 13 4.74 -1.93 -2.05
C VAL A 13 4.08 -1.87 -3.42
N VAL A 14 3.47 -2.96 -3.88
CA VAL A 14 2.94 -3.07 -5.24
C VAL A 14 1.70 -2.20 -5.46
N LEU A 15 0.79 -2.15 -4.48
CA LEU A 15 -0.47 -1.41 -4.60
C LEU A 15 -0.42 -0.02 -3.98
N GLY A 16 0.59 0.28 -3.16
CA GLY A 16 0.74 1.57 -2.50
C GLY A 16 1.95 2.35 -3.00
N LEU A 17 3.15 1.87 -2.66
CA LEU A 17 4.39 2.63 -2.90
C LEU A 17 4.67 2.83 -4.40
N ILE A 18 4.58 1.77 -5.21
CA ILE A 18 4.88 1.84 -6.65
C ILE A 18 3.92 2.82 -7.35
N PRO A 19 2.59 2.75 -7.16
CA PRO A 19 1.66 3.72 -7.75
C PRO A 19 1.90 5.16 -7.29
N LEU A 20 2.33 5.38 -6.04
CA LEU A 20 2.70 6.72 -5.57
C LEU A 20 3.92 7.26 -6.30
N VAL A 21 4.96 6.44 -6.45
CA VAL A 21 6.17 6.82 -7.20
C VAL A 21 5.81 7.09 -8.67
N GLN A 22 4.98 6.25 -9.28
CA GLN A 22 4.47 6.47 -10.63
C GLN A 22 3.69 7.78 -10.74
N TYR A 23 2.86 8.12 -9.76
CA TYR A 23 2.12 9.37 -9.73
C TYR A 23 3.05 10.58 -9.67
N LEU A 24 4.12 10.51 -8.87
CA LEU A 24 5.10 11.60 -8.79
C LEU A 24 5.87 11.82 -10.10
N ILE A 25 6.12 10.76 -10.88
CA ILE A 25 6.90 10.83 -12.11
C ILE A 25 6.01 11.16 -13.33
N THR A 26 4.84 10.54 -13.41
CA THR A 26 3.99 10.54 -14.62
C THR A 26 2.67 11.29 -14.45
N GLY A 27 2.32 11.72 -13.23
CA GLY A 27 1.02 12.29 -12.88
C GLY A 27 -0.12 11.27 -12.82
N GLY A 28 0.12 10.00 -13.14
CA GLY A 28 -0.87 8.92 -13.13
C GLY A 28 -0.61 7.89 -12.02
N VAL A 29 -1.67 7.30 -11.46
CA VAL A 29 -1.59 6.31 -10.38
C VAL A 29 -1.54 4.85 -10.87
N GLY A 30 -1.07 4.62 -12.10
CA GLY A 30 -0.90 3.27 -12.68
C GLY A 30 -2.20 2.45 -12.69
N LEU A 31 -2.16 1.24 -12.12
CA LEU A 31 -3.31 0.30 -12.03
C LEU A 31 -4.54 0.92 -11.34
N TRP A 32 -4.34 1.90 -10.46
CA TRP A 32 -5.47 2.61 -9.82
C TRP A 32 -6.31 3.41 -10.81
N ASN A 33 -5.79 3.76 -11.99
CA ASN A 33 -6.60 4.40 -13.03
C ASN A 33 -7.72 3.46 -13.54
N LEU A 34 -7.49 2.14 -13.55
CA LEU A 34 -8.52 1.16 -13.93
C LEU A 34 -9.63 1.06 -12.88
N VAL A 35 -9.29 1.31 -11.61
CA VAL A 35 -10.21 1.17 -10.48
C VAL A 35 -10.99 2.46 -10.23
N LEU A 36 -10.32 3.61 -10.29
CA LEU A 36 -10.88 4.91 -9.91
C LEU A 36 -11.58 5.64 -11.06
N GLY A 37 -11.37 5.20 -12.30
CA GLY A 37 -11.90 5.89 -13.48
C GLY A 37 -11.25 7.25 -13.76
N GLU A 38 -11.41 7.72 -15.00
CA GLU A 38 -10.97 9.07 -15.37
C GLU A 38 -11.83 10.13 -14.66
N GLY A 39 -11.22 11.25 -14.30
CA GLY A 39 -11.86 12.37 -13.57
C GLY A 39 -11.78 12.33 -12.05
N THR A 40 -11.41 11.21 -11.41
CA THR A 40 -11.34 11.16 -9.93
C THR A 40 -10.28 12.13 -9.40
N PRO A 41 -10.66 13.12 -8.55
CA PRO A 41 -9.70 14.04 -7.94
C PRO A 41 -8.88 13.33 -6.84
N MET A 42 -7.65 13.79 -6.61
CA MET A 42 -6.74 13.27 -5.57
C MET A 42 -6.52 11.74 -5.60
N ARG A 43 -6.30 11.17 -6.78
CA ARG A 43 -6.13 9.71 -6.96
C ARG A 43 -5.00 9.09 -6.14
N TRP A 44 -3.99 9.89 -5.78
CA TRP A 44 -2.85 9.48 -4.95
C TRP A 44 -3.23 9.09 -3.51
N VAL A 45 -4.42 9.51 -3.04
CA VAL A 45 -4.88 9.21 -1.68
C VAL A 45 -5.11 7.71 -1.48
N PHE A 46 -5.58 7.00 -2.50
CA PHE A 46 -5.83 5.56 -2.43
C PHE A 46 -4.55 4.73 -2.23
N PRO A 47 -3.52 4.85 -3.10
CA PRO A 47 -2.27 4.14 -2.87
C PRO A 47 -1.56 4.61 -1.58
N LEU A 48 -1.69 5.88 -1.19
CA LEU A 48 -1.22 6.33 0.13
C LEU A 48 -1.91 5.62 1.28
N GLY A 49 -3.24 5.49 1.23
CA GLY A 49 -4.02 4.74 2.21
C GLY A 49 -3.54 3.30 2.32
N VAL A 50 -3.24 2.65 1.19
CA VAL A 50 -2.67 1.29 1.18
C VAL A 50 -1.32 1.23 1.89
N VAL A 51 -0.41 2.18 1.66
CA VAL A 51 0.89 2.22 2.36
C VAL A 51 0.68 2.35 3.87
N VAL A 52 -0.21 3.26 4.30
CA VAL A 52 -0.50 3.47 5.72
C VAL A 52 -1.08 2.21 6.36
N VAL A 53 -2.09 1.60 5.73
CA VAL A 53 -2.74 0.38 6.24
C VAL A 53 -1.75 -0.78 6.29
N ALA A 54 -0.94 -0.98 5.25
CA ALA A 54 0.09 -2.01 5.23
C ALA A 54 1.13 -1.79 6.34
N GLY A 55 1.60 -0.55 6.53
CA GLY A 55 2.54 -0.19 7.60
C GLY A 55 1.97 -0.47 8.99
N VAL A 56 0.74 -0.05 9.27
CA VAL A 56 0.06 -0.33 10.55
C VAL A 56 -0.10 -1.84 10.75
N THR A 57 -0.51 -2.57 9.71
CA THR A 57 -0.68 -4.02 9.77
C THR A 57 0.64 -4.73 10.09
N LEU A 58 1.75 -4.32 9.47
CA LEU A 58 3.08 -4.87 9.76
C LEU A 58 3.49 -4.61 11.21
N VAL A 59 3.26 -3.39 11.72
CA VAL A 59 3.54 -3.06 13.13
C VAL A 59 2.71 -3.91 14.09
N LEU A 60 1.43 -4.14 13.78
CA LEU A 60 0.56 -4.99 14.59
C LEU A 60 1.00 -6.46 14.56
N LEU A 61 1.40 -6.96 13.38
CA LEU A 61 1.93 -8.32 13.23
C LEU A 61 3.25 -8.51 13.99
N ASP A 62 4.17 -7.55 13.89
CA ASP A 62 5.44 -7.56 14.65
C ASP A 62 5.18 -7.56 16.17
N ARG A 63 4.27 -6.69 16.64
CA ARG A 63 3.87 -6.65 18.06
C ARG A 63 3.26 -7.96 18.53
N ARG A 64 2.42 -8.59 17.71
CA ARG A 64 1.81 -9.89 18.03
C ARG A 64 2.87 -10.99 18.14
N GLU A 65 3.81 -11.04 17.20
CA GLU A 65 4.88 -12.04 17.20
C GLU A 65 5.76 -11.93 18.45
N ARG A 66 6.10 -10.69 18.87
CA ARG A 66 6.84 -10.42 20.11
C ARG A 66 6.08 -10.74 21.39
N ALA A 67 4.75 -10.64 21.39
CA ALA A 67 3.93 -10.97 22.56
C ALA A 67 3.72 -12.48 22.75
N THR A 68 3.94 -13.27 21.69
CA THR A 68 3.79 -14.73 21.70
C THR A 68 5.11 -15.50 21.83
N THR A 69 6.25 -14.81 21.86
CA THR A 69 7.60 -15.38 22.02
C THR A 69 8.13 -15.04 23.40
#